data_AF-G5QSA7-F1
#
_entry.id   AF-G5QSA7-F1
#
_cell.length_a   1.000
_cell.length_b   1.000
_cell.length_c   1.000
_cell.angle_alpha   90.00
_cell.angle_beta   90.00
_cell.angle_gamma   90.00
#
_symmetry.space_group_name_H-M   'P 1'
#
loop_
_entity.id
_entity.type
_entity.pdbx_description
1 polymer ?
#
loop_
_entity_poly.entity_id
_entity_poly.type
_entity_poly.pdbx_seq_one_letter_code
_entity_poly.pdbx_strand_id
1 'polypeptide(L)' 'QQEKAAADLQLQGVPAMFVNGKYQINPQGMDTSSMDVFVQQYADTVKYLVDKK' A
#
# COMPACT_ATOMS: atom_id res chain seq x y z
N GLN A 1 -12.96 14.96 -5.63
CA GLN A 1 -12.95 13.74 -4.79
C GLN A 1 -11.53 13.18 -4.61
N GLN A 2 -10.68 13.16 -5.64
CA GLN A 2 -9.30 12.68 -5.52
C GLN A 2 -8.42 13.57 -4.61
N GLU A 3 -8.51 14.90 -4.73
CA GLU A 3 -7.73 15.85 -3.91
C GLU A 3 -8.05 15.75 -2.41
N LYS A 4 -9.33 15.48 -2.06
CA LYS A 4 -9.77 15.32 -0.68
C LYS A 4 -9.15 14.08 -0.03
N ALA A 5 -9.14 12.94 -0.72
CA ALA A 5 -8.52 11.71 -0.21
C ALA A 5 -7.00 11.86 -0.05
N ALA A 6 -6.34 12.63 -0.92
CA ALA A 6 -4.91 12.92 -0.80
C ALA A 6 -4.57 13.79 0.41
N ALA A 7 -5.41 14.78 0.70
CA ALA A 7 -5.29 15.63 1.88
C ALA A 7 -5.58 14.85 3.18
N ASP A 8 -6.65 14.04 3.18
CA ASP A 8 -7.06 13.25 4.34
C ASP A 8 -6.02 12.18 4.73
N LEU A 9 -5.25 11.68 3.76
CA LEU A 9 -4.18 10.67 3.96
C LEU A 9 -2.77 11.27 3.99
N GLN A 10 -2.65 12.61 3.98
CA GLN A 10 -1.37 13.33 3.99
C GLN A 10 -0.33 12.76 3.01
N LEU A 11 -0.75 12.49 1.76
CA LEU A 11 0.12 11.88 0.75
C LEU A 11 1.37 12.74 0.50
N GLN A 12 2.55 12.22 0.85
CA GLN A 12 3.85 12.90 0.66
C GLN A 12 4.56 12.53 -0.65
N GLY A 13 4.07 11.53 -1.37
CA GLY A 13 4.65 11.05 -2.64
C GLY A 13 3.89 9.87 -3.23
N VAL A 14 4.08 9.64 -4.53
CA VAL A 14 3.49 8.51 -5.27
C VAL A 14 4.58 7.58 -5.80
N PRO A 15 4.31 6.27 -5.95
CA PRO A 15 3.07 5.57 -5.62
C PRO A 15 2.89 5.29 -4.12
N ALA A 16 1.68 5.48 -3.61
CA ALA A 16 1.28 5.11 -2.25
C ALA A 16 -0.10 4.45 -2.28
N MET A 17 -0.26 3.36 -1.53
CA MET A 17 -1.53 2.63 -1.41
C MET A 17 -1.99 2.57 0.03
N PHE A 18 -3.27 2.87 0.23
CA PHE A 18 -3.93 2.77 1.52
C PHE A 18 -5.08 1.77 1.42
N VAL A 19 -5.13 0.83 2.36
CA VAL A 19 -6.21 -0.15 2.48
C VAL A 19 -7.13 0.26 3.62
N ASN A 20 -8.44 0.32 3.34
CA ASN A 20 -9.50 0.76 4.26
C ASN A 20 -9.25 2.13 4.92
N GLY A 21 -8.45 3.01 4.28
CA GLY A 21 -8.07 4.31 4.83
C GLY A 21 -7.27 4.28 6.15
N LYS A 22 -6.86 3.09 6.60
CA LYS A 22 -6.23 2.85 7.91
C LYS A 22 -4.81 2.33 7.79
N TYR A 23 -4.53 1.55 6.74
CA TYR A 23 -3.26 0.88 6.57
C TYR A 23 -2.56 1.41 5.33
N GLN A 24 -1.36 1.97 5.49
CA GLN A 24 -0.49 2.33 4.37
C GLN A 24 0.42 1.15 4.04
N ILE A 25 0.50 0.77 2.77
CA ILE A 25 1.50 -0.21 2.31
C ILE A 25 2.89 0.45 2.38
N ASN A 26 3.87 -0.28 2.91
CA ASN A 26 5.28 0.14 2.93
C ASN A 26 6.14 -0.77 2.04
N PRO A 27 6.36 -0.41 0.76
CA PRO A 27 7.17 -1.21 -0.16
C PRO A 27 8.66 -1.27 0.23
N GLN A 28 9.15 -0.30 1.00
CA GLN A 28 10.57 -0.25 1.40
C GLN A 28 10.95 -1.38 2.37
N GLY A 29 9.96 -1.99 3.03
CA GLY A 29 10.14 -3.14 3.92
C GLY A 29 9.94 -4.49 3.23
N MET A 30 9.71 -4.53 1.92
CA MET A 30 9.49 -5.77 1.16
C MET A 30 10.81 -6.28 0.57
N ASP A 31 10.81 -7.56 0.22
CA ASP A 31 11.93 -8.18 -0.50
C ASP A 31 12.02 -7.60 -1.92
N THR A 32 13.17 -7.00 -2.23
CA THR A 32 13.47 -6.39 -3.54
C THR A 32 14.55 -7.16 -4.31
N SER A 33 14.93 -8.36 -3.85
CA SER A 33 15.91 -9.23 -4.52
C SER A 33 15.43 -9.74 -5.88
N SER A 34 14.12 -9.84 -6.07
CA SER A 34 13.47 -10.18 -7.34
C SER A 34 12.14 -9.45 -7.48
N MET A 35 11.84 -8.99 -8.71
CA MET A 35 10.57 -8.34 -9.02
C MET A 35 9.38 -9.28 -8.80
N ASP A 36 9.54 -10.58 -9.06
CA ASP A 36 8.48 -11.57 -8.87
C ASP A 36 8.12 -11.73 -7.38
N VAL A 37 9.15 -11.78 -6.52
CA VAL A 37 8.97 -11.88 -5.07
C VAL A 37 8.33 -10.60 -4.52
N PHE A 38 8.79 -9.43 -5.00
CA PHE A 38 8.23 -8.15 -4.62
C PHE A 38 6.72 -8.06 -4.95
N VAL A 39 6.34 -8.39 -6.19
CA VAL A 39 4.94 -8.33 -6.64
C VAL A 39 4.06 -9.29 -5.83
N GLN A 40 4.55 -10.51 -5.55
CA GLN A 40 3.82 -11.48 -4.75
C GLN A 40 3.59 -10.98 -3.31
N GLN A 41 4.65 -10.53 -2.63
CA GLN A 41 4.55 -9.99 -1.25
C GLN A 41 3.63 -8.78 -1.17
N TYR A 42 3.69 -7.91 -2.18
CA TYR A 42 2.83 -6.75 -2.27
C TYR A 42 1.35 -7.15 -2.37
N ALA A 43 1.01 -8.05 -3.30
CA ALA A 43 -0.35 -8.53 -3.49
C ALA A 43 -0.90 -9.25 -2.25
N ASP A 44 -0.09 -10.10 -1.61
CA ASP A 44 -0.48 -10.82 -0.40
C ASP A 44 -0.71 -9.88 0.78
N THR A 45 0.11 -8.85 0.93
CA THR A 45 -0.07 -7.80 1.96
C THR A 45 -1.36 -7.03 1.75
N VAL A 46 -1.66 -6.64 0.50
CA VAL A 46 -2.93 -5.96 0.18
C VAL A 46 -4.11 -6.86 0.51
N LYS A 47 -4.08 -8.13 0.07
CA LYS A 47 -5.15 -9.09 0.35
C LYS A 47 -5.39 -9.27 1.86
N TYR A 48 -4.32 -9.48 2.62
CA TYR A 48 -4.40 -9.60 4.08
C TYR A 48 -5.05 -8.37 4.74
N LEU A 49 -4.69 -7.17 4.29
CA LEU A 49 -5.22 -5.93 4.86
C LEU A 49 -6.67 -5.66 4.45
N VAL A 50 -7.08 -6.11 3.25
CA VAL A 50 -8.48 -6.05 2.81
C VAL A 50 -9.35 -6.97 3.66
N ASP A 51 -8.85 -8.16 3.98
CA ASP A 51 -9.57 -9.14 4.80
C ASP A 51 -9.59 -8.75 6.30
N LYS A 52 -8.73 -7.81 6.73
CA LYS A 52 -8.79 -7.18 8.05
C LYS A 52 -9.90 -6.13 8.11
N LYS A 53 -11.00 -6.47 8.79
CA LYS A 53 -12.04 -5.52 9.22
C LYS A 53 -11.61 -4.73 10.45
#